data_AF-A0ABD6Z0R1-F1
#
_entry.id   AF-A0ABD6Z0R1-F1
#
_cell.length_a   1.000
_cell.length_b   1.000
_cell.length_c   1.000
_cell.angle_alpha   90.00
_cell.angle_beta   90.00
_cell.angle_gamma   90.00
#
_symmetry.space_group_name_H-M   'P 1'
#
loop_
_entity.id
_entity.type
_entity.pdbx_description
1 polymer ?
#
loop_
_entity_poly.entity_id
_entity_poly.type
_entity_poly.pdbx_seq_one_letter_code
_entity_poly.pdbx_strand_id
1 'polypeptide(L)'
;MLEHMYPQAVEAGIPATEYWGMTLEEIMIQVQANKKVKENELKEKAMFDYSQQRLAVFAFNDPKKFPKFEDAYPFLKQIEQAVEEAKTEEESKQDAMKRDQEIFLAQAQAINATRERRKLIEER
;
A
#
# COMPACT_ATOMS: atom_id res chain seq x y z
N MET A 1 24.21 16.20 39.95
CA MET A 1 23.10 15.21 39.82
C MET A 1 22.80 14.95 38.35
N LEU A 2 22.30 15.94 37.58
CA LEU A 2 22.05 15.76 36.14
C LEU A 2 23.32 15.38 35.34
N GLU A 3 24.45 16.04 35.58
CA GLU A 3 25.72 15.69 34.89
C GLU A 3 26.13 14.21 35.04
N HIS A 4 25.83 13.57 36.17
CA HIS A 4 26.17 12.16 36.40
C HIS A 4 25.16 11.20 35.75
N MET A 5 23.94 11.66 35.46
CA MET A 5 22.90 10.86 34.80
C MET A 5 22.98 10.94 33.29
N TYR A 6 23.71 11.92 32.74
CA TYR A 6 23.85 12.13 31.30
C TYR A 6 24.25 10.86 30.52
N PRO A 7 25.29 10.10 30.92
CA PRO A 7 25.68 8.90 30.18
C PRO A 7 24.56 7.85 30.13
N GLN A 8 23.90 7.61 31.26
CA GLN A 8 22.82 6.62 31.38
C GLN A 8 21.56 7.04 30.61
N ALA A 9 21.26 8.33 30.58
CA ALA A 9 20.13 8.88 29.83
C ALA A 9 20.33 8.75 28.32
N VAL A 10 21.55 9.04 27.83
CA VAL A 10 21.92 8.88 26.43
C VAL A 10 21.87 7.40 26.02
N GLU A 11 22.41 6.49 26.85
CA GLU A 11 22.30 5.04 26.62
C GLU A 11 20.85 4.54 26.59
N ALA A 12 19.98 5.16 27.40
CA ALA A 12 18.55 4.88 27.41
C ALA A 12 17.80 5.48 26.21
N GLY A 13 18.49 6.15 25.28
CA GLY A 13 17.92 6.66 24.03
C GLY A 13 17.42 8.10 24.07
N ILE A 14 17.89 8.90 25.04
CA ILE A 14 17.62 10.36 25.05
C ILE A 14 18.65 11.07 24.16
N PRO A 15 18.25 11.92 23.21
CA PRO A 15 19.18 12.68 22.39
C PRO A 15 20.08 13.58 23.23
N ALA A 16 21.40 13.50 23.00
CA ALA A 16 22.41 14.33 23.67
C ALA A 16 22.13 15.84 23.53
N THR A 17 21.57 16.25 22.39
CA THR A 17 21.20 17.64 22.09
C THR A 17 20.04 18.14 22.94
N GLU A 18 19.13 17.26 23.34
CA GLU A 18 17.90 17.63 24.03
C GLU A 18 18.02 17.46 25.55
N TYR A 19 18.92 16.59 26.00
CA TYR A 19 19.12 16.26 27.41
C TYR A 19 19.26 17.49 28.33
N TRP A 20 20.06 18.48 27.93
CA TRP A 20 20.34 19.67 28.73
C TRP A 20 19.15 20.63 28.82
N GLY A 21 18.17 20.50 27.92
CA GLY A 21 16.93 21.28 27.92
C GLY A 21 15.78 20.62 28.68
N MET A 22 15.91 19.35 29.07
CA MET A 22 14.87 18.61 29.77
C MET A 22 15.01 18.73 31.30
N THR A 23 13.87 18.69 31.97
CA THR A 23 13.79 18.52 33.42
C THR A 23 14.06 17.07 33.82
N LEU A 24 14.41 16.83 35.10
CA LEU A 24 14.65 15.49 35.63
C LEU A 24 13.43 14.57 35.45
N GLU A 25 12.22 15.12 35.61
CA GLU A 25 10.96 14.37 35.47
C GLU A 25 10.76 13.93 34.02
N GLU A 26 10.96 14.83 33.06
CA GLU A 26 10.88 14.51 31.62
C GLU A 26 11.91 13.45 31.23
N ILE A 27 13.15 13.56 31.73
CA ILE A 27 14.20 12.54 31.51
C ILE A 27 13.73 11.19 32.04
N MET A 28 13.19 11.13 33.26
CA MET A 28 12.73 9.87 33.83
C MET A 28 11.57 9.25 33.05
N ILE A 29 10.59 10.05 32.64
CA ILE A 29 9.45 9.61 31.83
C ILE A 29 9.95 9.07 30.48
N GLN A 30 10.86 9.78 29.83
CA GLN A 30 11.41 9.38 28.54
C GLN A 30 12.23 8.08 28.65
N VAL A 31 13.05 7.93 29.69
CA VAL A 31 13.77 6.68 29.95
C VAL A 31 12.81 5.51 30.15
N GLN A 32 11.71 5.70 30.90
CA GLN A 32 10.73 4.63 31.11
C GLN A 32 9.99 4.26 29.82
N ALA A 33 9.61 5.26 29.01
CA ALA A 33 8.98 5.05 27.72
C ALA A 33 9.89 4.25 26.78
N ASN A 34 11.15 4.68 26.63
CA ASN A 34 12.14 4.00 25.79
C ASN A 34 12.41 2.55 26.24
N LYS A 35 12.50 2.32 27.56
CA LYS A 35 12.64 0.96 28.10
C LYS A 35 11.46 0.06 27.74
N LYS A 36 10.23 0.58 27.86
CA LYS A 36 9.01 -0.17 27.53
C LYS A 36 8.92 -0.49 26.04
N VAL A 37 9.29 0.45 25.17
CA VAL A 37 9.37 0.23 23.72
C VAL A 37 10.36 -0.89 23.42
N LYS A 38 11.57 -0.80 23.95
CA LYS A 38 12.61 -1.82 23.75
C LYS A 38 12.20 -3.20 24.29
N GLU A 39 11.50 -3.25 25.43
CA GLU A 39 10.97 -4.50 25.98
C GLU A 39 9.92 -5.12 25.05
N ASN A 40 9.01 -4.31 24.50
CA ASN A 40 8.01 -4.79 23.55
C ASN A 40 8.67 -5.30 22.26
N GLU A 41 9.63 -4.56 21.70
CA GLU A 41 10.40 -5.00 20.52
C GLU A 41 11.10 -6.34 20.76
N LEU A 42 11.71 -6.53 21.92
CA LEU A 42 12.36 -7.80 22.29
C LEU A 42 11.35 -8.94 22.44
N LYS A 43 10.16 -8.68 23.01
CA LYS A 43 9.08 -9.66 23.11
C LYS A 43 8.56 -10.06 21.74
N GLU A 44 8.29 -9.07 20.89
CA GLU A 44 7.85 -9.30 19.50
C GLU A 44 8.88 -10.14 18.77
N LYS A 45 10.16 -9.74 18.80
CA LYS A 45 11.25 -10.50 18.19
C LYS A 45 11.33 -11.94 18.70
N ALA A 46 11.23 -12.15 20.01
CA ALA A 46 11.26 -13.49 20.59
C ALA A 46 10.06 -14.35 20.13
N MET A 47 8.87 -13.76 20.01
CA MET A 47 7.69 -14.46 19.48
C MET A 47 7.86 -14.80 18.00
N PHE A 48 8.39 -13.88 17.20
CA PHE A 48 8.70 -14.11 15.79
C PHE A 48 9.73 -15.22 15.63
N ASP A 49 10.88 -15.14 16.32
CA ASP A 49 11.95 -16.14 16.26
C ASP A 49 11.44 -17.53 16.66
N TYR A 50 10.66 -17.62 17.74
CA TYR A 50 10.04 -18.88 18.17
C TYR A 50 9.08 -19.44 17.11
N SER A 51 8.22 -18.60 16.54
CA SER A 51 7.28 -19.02 15.50
C SER A 51 8.01 -19.49 14.23
N GLN A 52 9.10 -18.83 13.85
CA GLN A 52 9.95 -19.21 12.73
C GLN A 52 10.66 -20.54 12.97
N GLN A 53 11.22 -20.76 14.17
CA GLN A 53 11.84 -22.04 14.51
C GLN A 53 10.81 -23.17 14.49
N ARG A 54 9.62 -22.96 15.05
CA ARG A 54 8.54 -23.94 15.01
C ARG A 54 8.15 -24.29 13.56
N LEU A 55 8.04 -23.26 12.73
CA LEU A 55 7.75 -23.42 11.31
C LEU A 55 8.89 -24.14 10.57
N ALA A 56 10.14 -23.85 10.88
CA ALA A 56 11.31 -24.53 10.32
C ALA A 56 11.32 -26.02 10.68
N VAL A 57 11.11 -26.37 11.97
CA VAL A 57 11.00 -27.76 12.43
C VAL A 57 9.89 -28.50 11.66
N PHE A 58 8.76 -27.85 11.47
CA PHE A 58 7.65 -28.41 10.71
C PHE A 58 7.97 -28.58 9.22
N ALA A 59 8.64 -27.60 8.60
CA ALA A 59 9.06 -27.64 7.21
C ALA A 59 10.07 -28.77 6.94
N PHE A 60 11.07 -28.93 7.81
CA PHE A 60 12.07 -29.99 7.68
C PHE A 60 11.47 -31.38 7.85
N ASN A 61 10.45 -31.53 8.71
CA ASN A 61 9.79 -32.81 8.94
C ASN A 61 8.75 -33.16 7.87
N ASP A 62 8.02 -32.17 7.34
CA ASP A 62 7.01 -32.36 6.29
C ASP A 62 6.85 -31.11 5.40
N PRO A 63 7.66 -30.98 4.33
CA PRO A 63 7.66 -29.81 3.45
C PRO A 63 6.31 -29.54 2.76
N LYS A 64 5.44 -30.56 2.64
CA LYS A 64 4.14 -30.42 1.97
C LYS A 64 3.13 -29.65 2.80
N LYS A 65 3.33 -29.57 4.13
CA LYS A 65 2.42 -28.85 5.02
C LYS A 65 2.77 -27.37 5.17
N PHE A 66 3.85 -26.91 4.53
CA PHE A 66 4.18 -25.49 4.51
C PHE A 66 3.11 -24.72 3.71
N PRO A 67 2.50 -23.66 4.27
CA PRO A 67 1.55 -22.86 3.51
C PRO A 67 2.27 -22.19 2.33
N LYS A 68 1.65 -22.23 1.15
CA LYS A 68 2.13 -21.45 0.00
C LYS A 68 2.01 -19.96 0.30
N PHE A 69 2.84 -19.14 -0.33
CA PHE A 69 2.87 -17.68 -0.11
C PHE A 69 1.48 -17.03 -0.25
N GLU A 70 0.73 -17.45 -1.28
CA GLU A 70 -0.64 -16.98 -1.56
C GLU A 70 -1.68 -17.42 -0.52
N ASP A 71 -1.45 -18.54 0.17
CA ASP A 71 -2.34 -19.03 1.22
C ASP A 71 -2.00 -18.44 2.59
N ALA A 72 -0.72 -18.09 2.80
CA ALA A 72 -0.27 -17.40 4.00
C ALA A 72 -0.76 -15.94 4.05
N TYR A 73 -1.00 -15.32 2.89
CA TYR A 73 -1.40 -13.92 2.77
C TYR A 73 -2.68 -13.76 1.91
N PRO A 74 -3.86 -14.01 2.49
CA PRO A 74 -5.14 -13.96 1.76
C PRO A 74 -5.44 -12.61 1.11
N PHE A 75 -4.86 -11.51 1.60
CA PHE A 75 -5.05 -10.17 1.05
C PHE A 75 -4.48 -10.01 -0.36
N LEU A 76 -3.50 -10.84 -0.77
CA LEU A 76 -2.92 -10.77 -2.11
C LEU A 76 -3.95 -11.14 -3.19
N LYS A 77 -4.80 -12.13 -2.92
CA LYS A 77 -5.90 -12.53 -3.82
C LYS A 77 -6.92 -11.40 -4.02
N GLN A 78 -7.13 -10.57 -3.00
CA GLN A 78 -8.01 -9.40 -3.08
C GLN A 78 -7.42 -8.30 -3.96
N ILE A 79 -6.09 -8.14 -3.96
CA ILE A 79 -5.39 -7.17 -4.81
C ILE A 79 -5.44 -7.60 -6.27
N GLU A 80 -5.25 -8.89 -6.55
CA GLU A 80 -5.34 -9.43 -7.92
C GLU A 80 -6.74 -9.22 -8.53
N GLN A 81 -7.79 -9.49 -7.75
CA GLN A 81 -9.18 -9.26 -8.17
C GLN A 81 -9.45 -7.79 -8.47
N ALA A 82 -9.00 -6.88 -7.61
CA ALA A 82 -9.17 -5.44 -7.84
C ALA A 82 -8.45 -4.95 -9.12
N VAL A 83 -7.31 -5.55 -9.47
CA VAL A 83 -6.58 -5.21 -10.70
C VAL A 83 -7.27 -5.76 -11.95
N GLU A 84 -7.84 -6.97 -11.90
CA GLU A 84 -8.63 -7.52 -13.02
C GLU A 84 -9.94 -6.75 -13.25
N GLU A 85 -10.62 -6.35 -12.18
CA GLU A 85 -11.83 -5.52 -12.27
C GLU A 85 -11.52 -4.16 -12.91
N ALA A 86 -10.43 -3.51 -12.51
CA ALA A 86 -10.01 -2.23 -13.08
C ALA A 86 -9.70 -2.33 -14.59
N LYS A 87 -9.05 -3.41 -15.04
CA LYS A 87 -8.77 -3.64 -16.48
C LYS A 87 -10.05 -3.83 -17.29
N THR A 88 -10.99 -4.61 -16.75
CA THR A 88 -12.26 -4.90 -17.42
C THR A 88 -13.11 -3.63 -17.58
N GLU A 89 -13.10 -2.75 -16.58
CA GLU A 89 -13.77 -1.45 -16.68
C GLU A 89 -13.15 -0.55 -17.75
N GLU A 90 -11.83 -0.49 -17.86
CA GLU A 90 -11.16 0.32 -18.89
C GLU A 90 -11.44 -0.18 -20.31
N GLU A 91 -11.44 -1.50 -20.53
CA GLU A 91 -11.78 -2.10 -21.82
C GLU A 91 -13.24 -1.78 -22.22
N SER A 92 -14.17 -1.87 -21.26
CA SER A 92 -15.58 -1.54 -21.50
C SER A 92 -15.79 -0.06 -21.89
N LYS A 93 -15.05 0.86 -21.27
CA LYS A 93 -15.08 2.30 -21.56
C LYS A 93 -14.52 2.59 -22.96
N GLN A 94 -13.44 1.94 -23.34
CA GLN A 94 -12.85 2.10 -24.68
C GLN A 94 -13.81 1.62 -25.78
N ASP A 95 -14.50 0.50 -25.57
CA ASP A 95 -15.45 -0.03 -26.53
C ASP A 95 -16.72 0.82 -26.64
N ALA A 96 -17.19 1.43 -25.55
CA ALA A 96 -18.26 2.43 -25.61
C ALA A 96 -17.83 3.66 -26.44
N MET A 97 -16.61 4.15 -26.22
CA MET A 97 -16.09 5.32 -26.93
C MET A 97 -15.95 5.09 -28.43
N LYS A 98 -15.55 3.88 -28.86
CA LYS A 98 -15.48 3.51 -30.29
C LYS A 98 -16.86 3.49 -30.93
N ARG A 99 -17.87 2.93 -30.26
CA ARG A 99 -19.26 2.92 -30.77
C ARG A 99 -19.80 4.34 -30.94
N ASP A 100 -19.54 5.22 -29.97
CA ASP A 100 -19.96 6.62 -30.05
C ASP A 100 -19.28 7.35 -31.23
N GLN A 101 -18.00 7.07 -31.49
CA GLN A 101 -17.29 7.61 -32.65
C GLN A 101 -17.90 7.15 -33.98
N GLU A 102 -18.26 5.87 -34.10
CA GLU A 102 -18.92 5.33 -35.31
C GLU A 102 -20.28 5.99 -35.56
N ILE A 103 -21.09 6.15 -34.50
CA ILE A 103 -22.40 6.82 -34.58
C ILE A 103 -22.23 8.27 -35.02
N PHE A 104 -21.26 8.98 -34.46
CA PHE A 104 -20.98 10.36 -34.82
C PHE A 104 -20.56 10.50 -36.29
N LEU A 105 -19.69 9.61 -36.78
CA LEU A 105 -19.25 9.61 -38.18
C LEU A 105 -20.42 9.36 -39.14
N ALA A 106 -21.30 8.39 -38.82
CA ALA A 106 -22.49 8.09 -39.62
C ALA A 106 -23.45 9.30 -39.70
N GLN A 107 -23.66 10.00 -38.58
CA GLN A 107 -24.47 11.23 -38.56
C GLN A 107 -23.84 12.35 -39.39
N ALA A 108 -22.53 12.56 -39.27
CA ALA A 108 -21.82 13.57 -40.05
C ALA A 108 -21.94 13.31 -41.56
N GLN A 109 -21.82 12.04 -42.00
CA GLN A 109 -22.02 11.65 -43.39
C GLN A 109 -23.44 11.95 -43.89
N ALA A 110 -24.47 11.66 -43.08
CA ALA A 110 -25.86 11.94 -43.42
C ALA A 110 -26.13 13.47 -43.57
N ILE A 111 -25.53 14.30 -42.71
CA ILE A 111 -25.62 15.76 -42.79
C ILE A 111 -24.95 16.29 -44.07
N ASN A 112 -23.78 15.76 -44.43
CA ASN A 112 -23.07 16.17 -45.64
C ASN A 112 -23.87 15.80 -46.89
N ALA A 113 -24.40 14.58 -46.97
CA ALA A 113 -25.21 14.13 -48.10
C ALA A 113 -26.50 14.98 -48.28
N THR A 114 -27.12 15.40 -47.18
CA THR A 114 -28.30 16.29 -47.25
C THR A 114 -27.96 17.72 -47.67
N ARG A 115 -26.80 18.24 -47.26
CA ARG A 115 -26.29 19.54 -47.72
C ARG A 115 -25.97 19.53 -49.22
N GLU A 116 -25.33 18.49 -49.73
CA GLU A 116 -25.04 18.36 -51.17
C GLU A 116 -26.31 18.29 -52.02
N ARG A 117 -27.34 17.54 -51.56
CA ARG A 117 -28.65 17.51 -52.23
C ARG A 117 -29.32 18.89 -52.27
N ARG A 118 -29.21 19.70 -51.22
CA ARG A 118 -29.77 21.07 -51.22
C ARG A 118 -29.05 21.99 -52.22
N LYS A 119 -27.72 21.95 -52.30
CA LYS A 119 -26.96 22.75 -53.27
C LYS A 119 -27.36 22.43 -54.72
N LEU A 120 -27.52 21.15 -55.05
CA LEU A 120 -27.97 20.71 -56.38
C LEU A 120 -29.40 21.16 -56.73
N ILE A 121 -30.23 21.48 -55.73
CA ILE A 121 -31.60 22.00 -55.93
C ILE A 121 -31.57 23.54 -56.08
N GLU A 122 -30.66 24.25 -55.42
CA GLU A 122 -30.49 25.70 -55.54
C GLU A 122 -29.77 26.15 -56.81
N GLU A 123 -29.00 25.27 -57.47
CA GLU A 123 -28.30 25.53 -58.74
C GLU A 123 -29.15 25.22 -60.01
N ARG A 124 -30.45 24.92 -59.85
CA ARG A 124 -31.41 24.67 -60.94
C ARG A 124 -32.43 25.79 -61.04
#